data_AF-A0A8H3QR72-F1
#
_entry.id   AF-A0A8H3QR72-F1
#
_cell.length_a   1.000
_cell.length_b   1.000
_cell.length_c   1.000
_cell.angle_alpha   90.00
_cell.angle_beta   90.00
_cell.angle_gamma   90.00
#
_symmetry.space_group_name_H-M   'P 1'
#
loop_
_entity.id
_entity.type
_entity.pdbx_description
1 polymer ?
#
loop_
_entity_poly.entity_id
_entity_poly.type
_entity_poly.pdbx_seq_one_letter_code
_entity_poly.pdbx_strand_id
1 'polypeptide(L)'
;MSEIRIWVHVLEWGIAQNSELPSDVANYSKDDFNILKNTLQQCIPFIKFYDLTSKEFHNKILPYKRIFPKEMYKDLLIFYLDQSESNNKSSDDSDSRITREINLRTVDLKIITYQHIELISIN
;
A
#
# COMPACT_ATOMS: atom_id res chain seq x y z
N MET A 1 -4.07 -3.27 16.21
CA MET A 1 -4.95 -2.26 15.55
C MET A 1 -4.94 -2.57 14.06
N SER A 2 -6.09 -2.56 13.37
CA SER A 2 -6.11 -2.84 11.93
C SER A 2 -5.57 -1.65 11.13
N GLU A 3 -4.88 -1.91 10.02
CA GLU A 3 -4.28 -0.87 9.17
C GLU A 3 -5.33 0.12 8.65
N ILE A 4 -6.54 -0.35 8.35
CA ILE A 4 -7.65 0.54 7.98
C ILE A 4 -8.02 1.53 9.08
N ARG A 5 -7.94 1.13 10.36
CA ARG A 5 -8.25 2.02 11.48
C ARG A 5 -7.14 3.06 11.61
N ILE A 6 -5.87 2.66 11.46
CA ILE A 6 -4.74 3.59 11.46
C ILE A 6 -4.93 4.64 10.36
N TRP A 7 -5.27 4.21 9.14
CA TRP A 7 -5.56 5.10 8.02
C TRP A 7 -6.68 6.09 8.34
N VAL A 8 -7.83 5.62 8.85
CA VAL A 8 -8.97 6.48 9.19
C VAL A 8 -8.58 7.53 10.25
N HIS A 9 -7.84 7.15 11.29
CA HIS A 9 -7.42 8.11 12.32
C HIS A 9 -6.42 9.13 11.79
N VAL A 10 -5.45 8.70 10.98
CA VAL A 10 -4.49 9.60 10.34
C VAL A 10 -5.21 10.60 9.43
N LEU A 11 -6.20 10.13 8.67
CA LEU A 11 -7.00 10.96 7.80
C LEU A 11 -7.85 11.97 8.58
N GLU A 12 -8.56 11.52 9.62
CA GLU A 12 -9.35 12.39 10.52
C GLU A 12 -8.47 13.45 11.19
N TRP A 13 -7.28 13.05 11.68
CA TRP A 13 -6.31 13.98 12.22
C TRP A 13 -5.85 15.00 11.17
N GLY A 14 -5.51 14.56 9.96
CA GLY A 14 -5.08 15.45 8.88
C GLY A 14 -6.16 16.46 8.46
N ILE A 15 -7.43 16.05 8.43
CA ILE A 15 -8.55 16.95 8.15
C ILE A 15 -8.74 17.94 9.31
N ALA A 16 -8.65 17.48 10.57
CA ALA A 16 -8.75 18.36 11.73
C ALA A 16 -7.63 19.40 11.82
N GLN A 17 -6.44 19.13 11.25
CA GLN A 17 -5.36 20.12 11.13
C GLN A 17 -5.64 21.21 10.07
N ASN A 18 -6.57 20.99 9.15
CA ASN A 18 -6.87 21.89 8.03
C ASN A 18 -8.38 22.18 8.01
N SER A 19 -8.85 22.96 8.99
CA SER A 19 -10.28 23.22 9.23
C SER A 19 -11.04 23.89 8.08
N GLU A 20 -10.31 24.48 7.13
CA GLU A 20 -10.82 25.10 5.91
C GLU A 20 -11.21 24.08 4.83
N LEU A 21 -10.78 22.82 4.96
CA LEU A 21 -11.13 21.78 4.00
C LEU A 21 -12.65 21.50 4.03
N PRO A 22 -13.28 21.28 2.87
CA PRO A 22 -14.68 20.84 2.83
C PRO A 22 -14.90 19.55 3.63
N SER A 23 -16.10 19.33 4.15
CA SER A 23 -16.40 18.09 4.88
C SER A 23 -16.49 16.86 3.99
N ASP A 24 -16.90 17.03 2.72
CA ASP A 24 -17.01 15.95 1.75
C ASP A 24 -15.83 16.01 0.76
N VAL A 25 -15.09 14.90 0.67
CA VAL A 25 -13.97 14.73 -0.26
C VAL A 25 -14.38 14.90 -1.73
N ALA A 26 -15.64 14.66 -2.07
CA ALA A 26 -16.16 14.91 -3.41
C ALA A 26 -16.07 16.40 -3.81
N ASN A 27 -16.04 17.30 -2.84
CA ASN A 27 -15.96 18.75 -3.05
C ASN A 27 -14.52 19.29 -3.02
N TYR A 28 -13.50 18.43 -2.87
CA TYR A 28 -12.11 18.88 -2.81
C TYR A 28 -11.63 19.39 -4.18
N SER A 29 -11.15 20.62 -4.18
CA SER A 29 -10.35 21.18 -5.26
C SER A 29 -8.97 20.52 -5.32
N LYS A 30 -8.18 20.85 -6.34
CA LYS A 30 -6.79 20.39 -6.43
C LYS A 30 -5.95 20.89 -5.25
N ASP A 31 -6.19 22.11 -4.79
CA ASP A 31 -5.43 22.72 -3.72
C ASP A 31 -5.80 22.12 -2.36
N ASP A 32 -7.06 21.76 -2.15
CA ASP A 32 -7.51 21.02 -0.96
C ASP A 32 -6.79 19.67 -0.83
N PHE A 33 -6.63 18.95 -1.94
CA PHE A 33 -5.83 17.73 -1.96
C PHE A 33 -4.34 17.99 -1.68
N ASN A 34 -3.78 19.10 -2.17
CA ASN A 34 -2.38 19.45 -1.91
C ASN A 34 -2.15 19.79 -0.43
N ILE A 35 -3.07 20.53 0.20
CA ILE A 35 -3.05 20.85 1.62
C ILE A 35 -3.03 19.55 2.43
N LEU A 36 -4.03 18.68 2.23
CA LEU A 36 -4.12 17.41 2.96
C LEU A 36 -2.91 16.50 2.70
N LYS A 37 -2.42 16.44 1.46
CA LYS A 37 -1.21 15.70 1.09
C LYS A 37 0.00 16.17 1.89
N ASN A 38 0.22 17.48 1.97
CA ASN A 38 1.37 18.04 2.67
C ASN A 38 1.33 17.74 4.18
N THR A 39 0.14 17.71 4.77
CA THR A 39 -0.07 17.30 6.17
C THR A 39 0.21 15.82 6.38
N LEU A 40 -0.26 14.95 5.48
CA LEU A 40 -0.20 13.50 5.67
C LEU A 40 1.07 12.83 5.12
N GLN A 41 1.89 13.54 4.35
CA GLN A 41 3.03 12.95 3.62
C GLN A 41 4.00 12.16 4.52
N GLN A 42 4.19 12.60 5.77
CA GLN A 42 5.08 11.92 6.72
C GLN A 42 4.43 10.67 7.33
N CYS A 43 3.10 10.60 7.38
CA CYS A 43 2.38 9.45 7.94
C CYS A 43 2.21 8.32 6.94
N ILE A 44 2.06 8.65 5.65
CA ILE A 44 1.79 7.67 4.57
C ILE A 44 2.78 6.49 4.56
N PRO A 45 4.12 6.68 4.67
CA PRO A 45 5.08 5.57 4.63
C PRO A 45 4.93 4.56 5.77
N PHE A 46 4.26 4.91 6.86
CA PHE A 46 4.12 4.06 8.05
C PHE A 46 2.88 3.17 8.04
N ILE A 47 2.01 3.30 7.02
CA ILE A 47 0.75 2.55 6.92
C ILE A 47 0.91 1.43 5.90
N LYS A 48 0.54 0.21 6.27
CA LYS A 48 0.68 -0.97 5.40
C LYS A 48 -0.53 -1.09 4.48
N PHE A 49 -0.58 -0.22 3.47
CA PHE A 49 -1.71 -0.18 2.53
C PHE A 49 -1.94 -1.47 1.73
N TYR A 50 -0.98 -2.40 1.68
CA TYR A 50 -1.12 -3.72 1.04
C TYR A 50 -1.84 -4.76 1.92
N ASP A 51 -2.01 -4.46 3.21
CA ASP A 51 -2.69 -5.34 4.18
C ASP A 51 -4.20 -5.02 4.30
N LEU A 52 -4.72 -4.13 3.45
CA LEU A 52 -6.15 -3.83 3.39
C LEU A 52 -6.88 -4.86 2.53
N THR A 53 -8.19 -4.99 2.72
CA THR A 53 -9.07 -5.70 1.78
C THR A 53 -9.38 -4.83 0.56
N SER A 54 -9.74 -5.44 -0.58
CA SER A 54 -10.18 -4.68 -1.77
C SER A 54 -11.35 -3.73 -1.47
N LYS A 55 -12.26 -4.13 -0.56
CA LYS A 55 -13.38 -3.29 -0.13
C LYS A 55 -12.91 -2.07 0.66
N GLU A 56 -11.93 -2.23 1.55
CA GLU A 56 -11.36 -1.12 2.32
C GLU A 56 -10.57 -0.17 1.41
N PHE A 57 -9.76 -0.71 0.49
CA PHE A 57 -9.06 0.09 -0.51
C PHE A 57 -10.04 0.95 -1.33
N HIS A 58 -11.07 0.31 -1.90
CA HIS A 58 -12.08 1.02 -2.69
C HIS A 58 -12.80 2.10 -1.87
N ASN A 59 -13.24 1.79 -0.66
CA ASN A 59 -14.06 2.73 0.10
C ASN A 59 -13.27 3.83 0.82
N LYS A 60 -12.01 3.59 1.18
CA LYS A 60 -11.25 4.48 2.08
C LYS A 60 -9.95 5.03 1.49
N ILE A 61 -9.36 4.38 0.49
CA ILE A 61 -8.12 4.85 -0.16
C ILE A 61 -8.43 5.57 -1.47
N LEU A 62 -9.25 4.97 -2.32
CA LEU A 62 -9.56 5.48 -3.67
C LEU A 62 -10.11 6.93 -3.68
N PRO A 63 -11.00 7.36 -2.77
CA PRO A 63 -11.48 8.75 -2.73
C PRO A 63 -10.34 9.77 -2.55
N TYR A 64 -9.25 9.36 -1.90
CA TYR A 64 -8.12 10.20 -1.56
C TYR A 64 -6.91 9.98 -2.46
N LYS A 65 -7.03 9.27 -3.59
CA LYS A 65 -5.91 8.89 -4.48
C LYS A 65 -4.90 10.01 -4.80
N ARG A 66 -5.34 11.27 -4.84
CA ARG A 66 -4.50 12.44 -5.19
C ARG A 66 -3.45 12.79 -4.13
N ILE A 67 -3.61 12.33 -2.88
CA ILE A 67 -2.63 12.61 -1.83
C ILE A 67 -1.40 11.70 -1.92
N PHE A 68 -1.52 10.55 -2.58
CA PHE A 68 -0.45 9.59 -2.71
C PHE A 68 0.56 10.00 -3.80
N PRO A 69 1.84 9.64 -3.66
CA PRO A 69 2.78 9.66 -4.78
C PRO A 69 2.22 8.83 -5.96
N LYS A 70 2.37 9.34 -7.18
CA LYS A 70 1.75 8.74 -8.37
C LYS A 70 2.11 7.27 -8.57
N GLU A 71 3.41 6.95 -8.46
CA GLU A 71 3.88 5.57 -8.62
C GLU A 71 3.37 4.66 -7.48
N MET A 72 3.43 5.12 -6.24
CA MET A 72 2.89 4.38 -5.09
C MET A 72 1.40 4.05 -5.26
N TYR A 73 0.57 5.02 -5.67
CA TYR A 73 -0.85 4.76 -5.90
C TYR A 73 -1.09 3.80 -7.05
N LYS A 74 -0.30 3.90 -8.13
CA LYS A 74 -0.39 3.01 -9.28
C LYS A 74 -0.10 1.56 -8.87
N ASP A 75 0.93 1.33 -8.06
CA ASP A 75 1.29 0.00 -7.58
C ASP A 75 0.20 -0.59 -6.67
N LEU A 76 -0.36 0.23 -5.76
CA LEU A 76 -1.51 -0.17 -4.94
C LEU A 76 -2.72 -0.52 -5.80
N LEU A 77 -3.02 0.30 -6.82
CA LEU A 77 -4.16 0.07 -7.70
C LEU A 77 -4.01 -1.25 -8.46
N ILE A 78 -2.83 -1.53 -9.02
CA ILE A 78 -2.56 -2.80 -9.73
C ILE A 78 -2.76 -3.98 -8.77
N PHE A 79 -2.14 -3.92 -7.58
CA PHE A 79 -2.26 -4.98 -6.58
C PHE A 79 -3.71 -5.32 -6.24
N TYR A 80 -4.57 -4.31 -6.04
CA TYR A 80 -5.98 -4.54 -5.68
C TYR A 80 -6.86 -4.98 -6.85
N LEU A 81 -6.53 -4.58 -8.08
CA LEU A 81 -7.21 -5.05 -9.28
C LEU A 81 -6.89 -6.54 -9.52
N ASP A 82 -5.63 -6.95 -9.44
CA ASP A 82 -5.21 -8.35 -9.62
C ASP A 82 -5.80 -9.26 -8.52
N GLN A 83 -5.91 -8.75 -7.29
CA GLN A 83 -6.54 -9.48 -6.19
C GLN A 83 -8.05 -9.68 -6.39
N SER A 84 -8.72 -8.74 -7.09
CA SER A 84 -10.14 -8.87 -7.41
C SER A 84 -10.41 -9.99 -8.42
N GLU A 85 -9.46 -10.29 -9.31
CA GLU A 85 -9.58 -11.37 -10.29
C GLU A 85 -9.40 -12.75 -9.63
N SER A 86 -8.53 -12.86 -8.63
CA SER A 86 -8.25 -14.12 -7.92
C SER A 86 -9.34 -14.54 -6.92
N ASN A 87 -10.07 -13.59 -6.33
CA ASN A 87 -11.16 -13.87 -5.40
C ASN A 87 -12.46 -14.37 -6.07
N ASN A 88 -12.55 -14.32 -7.40
CA ASN A 88 -13.68 -14.86 -8.17
C ASN A 88 -13.52 -16.35 -8.51
N LYS A 89 -12.39 -16.98 -8.17
CA LYS A 89 -12.27 -18.44 -8.18
C LYS A 89 -12.77 -18.99 -6.85
N SER A 90 -14.06 -19.26 -6.80
CA SER A 90 -14.69 -20.03 -5.74
C SER A 90 -14.04 -21.41 -5.61
N SER A 91 -13.58 -21.72 -4.40
CA SER A 91 -13.66 -23.02 -3.73
C SER A 91 -13.53 -24.28 -4.61
N ASP A 92 -12.31 -24.69 -4.92
CA ASP A 92 -11.89 -26.06 -4.65
C ASP A 92 -10.35 -26.11 -4.59
N ASP A 93 -9.85 -27.04 -3.80
CA ASP A 93 -8.46 -27.40 -3.59
C ASP A 93 -7.57 -26.55 -2.64
N SER A 94 -7.40 -27.13 -1.48
CA SER A 94 -6.31 -26.96 -0.54
C SER A 94 -4.93 -27.19 -1.19
N ASP A 95 -4.23 -26.14 -1.64
CA ASP A 95 -2.75 -26.15 -1.66
C ASP A 95 -2.03 -24.80 -1.83
N SER A 96 -2.71 -23.65 -1.88
CA SER A 96 -2.09 -22.42 -2.40
C SER A 96 -1.16 -21.64 -1.45
N ARG A 97 -0.80 -22.17 -0.27
CA ARG A 97 0.14 -21.48 0.64
C ARG A 97 1.58 -21.45 0.11
N ILE A 98 1.92 -22.29 -0.87
CA ILE A 98 3.30 -22.44 -1.36
C ILE A 98 3.69 -21.36 -2.38
N THR A 99 2.75 -20.75 -3.11
CA THR A 99 3.10 -19.88 -4.25
C THR A 99 3.54 -18.47 -3.85
N ARG A 100 3.10 -17.95 -2.68
CA ARG A 100 3.42 -16.57 -2.26
C ARG A 100 4.87 -16.40 -1.80
N GLU A 101 5.56 -17.48 -1.45
CA GLU A 101 6.96 -17.47 -1.00
C GLU A 101 7.98 -17.47 -2.17
N ILE A 102 7.56 -17.85 -3.37
CA ILE A 102 8.47 -18.02 -4.52
C ILE A 102 8.72 -16.68 -5.24
N ASN A 103 7.80 -15.70 -5.16
CA ASN A 103 7.93 -14.43 -5.89
C ASN A 103 8.76 -13.33 -5.19
N LEU A 104 9.27 -13.56 -3.97
CA LEU A 104 10.19 -12.63 -3.28
C LEU A 104 11.67 -13.03 -3.43
N ARG A 105 11.98 -14.24 -3.92
CA ARG A 105 13.37 -14.74 -3.98
C ARG A 105 14.03 -14.64 -5.35
N THR A 106 13.27 -14.44 -6.42
CA THR A 106 13.81 -14.50 -7.80
C THR A 106 14.40 -13.18 -8.30
N VAL A 107 14.07 -12.04 -7.69
CA VAL A 107 14.49 -10.72 -8.20
C VAL A 107 15.71 -10.15 -7.46
N ASP A 108 15.99 -10.56 -6.21
CA ASP A 108 17.06 -9.96 -5.39
C ASP A 108 18.35 -10.80 -5.21
N LEU A 109 18.51 -11.96 -5.86
CA LEU A 109 19.77 -12.73 -5.76
C LEU A 109 20.85 -12.34 -6.79
N LYS A 110 20.67 -11.27 -7.57
CA LYS A 110 21.73 -10.76 -8.47
C LYS A 110 22.80 -9.90 -7.80
N ILE A 111 22.74 -9.69 -6.48
CA ILE A 111 23.73 -8.89 -5.74
C ILE A 111 24.14 -9.61 -4.45
N ILE A 112 24.78 -10.76 -4.56
CA ILE A 112 25.89 -11.09 -3.64
C ILE A 112 27.08 -11.39 -4.52
N THR A 113 27.81 -10.31 -4.78
CA THR A 113 29.07 -10.20 -5.48
C THR A 113 30.11 -11.15 -4.88
N TYR A 114 31.03 -11.59 -5.72
CA TYR A 114 32.16 -12.51 -5.49
C TYR A 114 33.16 -12.14 -4.36
N GLN A 115 32.82 -11.19 -3.48
CA GLN A 115 33.71 -10.65 -2.43
C GLN A 115 33.64 -11.39 -1.08
N HIS A 116 32.85 -12.47 -0.96
CA HIS A 116 32.75 -13.27 0.27
C HIS A 116 33.15 -14.76 0.11
N ILE A 117 33.94 -15.12 -0.91
CA ILE A 117 34.39 -16.52 -1.10
C ILE A 117 35.57 -16.91 -0.18
N GLU A 118 36.13 -16.00 0.63
CA GLU A 118 37.27 -16.34 1.50
C GLU A 118 36.93 -17.15 2.77
N LEU A 119 35.67 -17.52 3.04
CA LEU A 119 35.32 -18.32 4.22
C LEU A 119 35.04 -19.81 3.96
N ILE A 120 35.24 -20.30 2.73
CA ILE A 120 35.14 -21.75 2.41
C ILE A 120 36.52 -22.34 2.09
N SER A 121 37.59 -21.75 2.62
CA SER A 121 38.89 -22.41 2.70
C SER A 121 38.99 -23.06 4.08
N ILE A 122 38.42 -24.26 4.22
CA ILE A 122 38.75 -25.17 5.31
C ILE A 122 39.63 -26.27 4.72
N ASN A 123 40.79 -26.38 5.34
CA ASN A 123 41.89 -27.35 5.23
C ASN A 123 41.44 -28.80 4.98
#